data_AF-A0A966N1D4-F1
#
_entry.id   AF-A0A966N1D4-F1
#
_cell.length_a   1.000
_cell.length_b   1.000
_cell.length_c   1.000
_cell.angle_alpha   90.00
_cell.angle_beta   90.00
_cell.angle_gamma   90.00
#
_symmetry.space_group_name_H-M   'P 1'
#
loop_
_entity.id
_entity.type
_entity.pdbx_description
1 polymer ?
#
loop_
_entity_poly.entity_id
_entity_poly.type
_entity_poly.pdbx_seq_one_letter_code
_entity_poly.pdbx_strand_id
1 'polypeptide(L)'
;MRPWWRDAVTYQIYIRSFADSNGDGKGDVEGIRSRLPYLKRLGIDAIWITPWYPSPQKDHGYDVSDYMDIEPDYGTLKDAEVLIKEAHAMGIRVIVDIVPNHSSDQHVWFQEALRAKPGSKERDRYMFRDGKGANGEIPPNNWQAVFGGPAWQRVTEADGKPGQWYLHLFAVEQPDFNWENPEVHEYFEKTLRFWLDRGVDGFRIDVAHGMVKAPGLPDVLDKDDATPEMLAAQRMPFWDQEGVHEIYRKWR
;
A
#
# COMPACT_ATOMS: atom_id res chain seq x y z
N MET A 1 8.69 29.17 14.05
CA MET A 1 9.73 28.20 13.64
C MET A 1 9.29 27.54 12.34
N ARG A 2 10.23 27.28 11.41
CA ARG A 2 9.93 26.52 10.18
C ARG A 2 9.68 25.04 10.54
N PRO A 3 8.76 24.32 9.87
CA PRO A 3 8.58 22.89 10.12
C PRO A 3 9.88 22.10 9.89
N TRP A 4 10.17 21.11 10.74
CA TRP A 4 11.45 20.36 10.72
C TRP A 4 11.74 19.71 9.36
N TRP A 5 10.71 19.14 8.73
CA TRP A 5 10.83 18.39 7.47
C TRP A 5 11.22 19.25 6.26
N ARG A 6 11.19 20.59 6.37
CA ARG A 6 11.58 21.50 5.28
C ARG A 6 13.07 21.46 4.98
N ASP A 7 13.89 21.20 6.00
CA ASP A 7 15.35 21.28 5.93
C ASP A 7 16.01 19.95 6.38
N ALA A 8 15.21 18.91 6.64
CA ALA A 8 15.66 17.63 7.15
C ALA A 8 16.39 16.78 6.09
N VAL A 9 17.48 16.15 6.49
CA VAL A 9 18.13 15.08 5.72
C VAL A 9 17.49 13.75 6.09
N THR A 10 16.64 13.23 5.20
CA THR A 10 15.97 11.93 5.38
C THR A 10 16.78 10.80 4.74
N TYR A 11 17.03 9.73 5.49
CA TYR A 11 17.69 8.52 5.01
C TYR A 11 16.68 7.39 4.82
N GLN A 12 16.50 6.92 3.58
CA GLN A 12 15.62 5.79 3.31
C GLN A 12 16.30 4.47 3.67
N ILE A 13 15.59 3.61 4.40
CA ILE A 13 16.01 2.28 4.81
C ILE A 13 15.09 1.27 4.15
N TYR A 14 15.66 0.48 3.23
CA TYR A 14 15.02 -0.75 2.77
C TYR A 14 15.31 -1.87 3.78
N ILE A 15 14.36 -2.11 4.69
CA ILE A 15 14.58 -2.91 5.92
C ILE A 15 15.22 -4.26 5.64
N ARG A 16 14.68 -5.00 4.67
CA ARG A 16 15.11 -6.36 4.32
C ARG A 16 16.59 -6.47 3.92
N SER A 17 17.23 -5.39 3.45
CA SER A 17 18.63 -5.43 3.00
C SER A 17 19.55 -4.48 3.75
N PHE A 18 19.09 -3.89 4.86
CA PHE A 18 19.88 -2.88 5.56
C PHE A 18 20.87 -3.50 6.56
N ALA A 19 20.39 -4.27 7.53
CA ALA A 19 21.22 -4.94 8.52
C ALA A 19 20.46 -6.11 9.15
N ASP A 20 21.06 -7.30 9.11
CA ASP A 20 20.59 -8.52 9.77
C ASP A 20 21.19 -8.59 11.20
N SER A 21 20.34 -8.86 12.20
CA SER A 21 20.75 -8.97 13.60
C SER A 21 20.85 -10.42 14.12
N ASN A 22 20.24 -11.38 13.44
CA ASN A 22 20.01 -12.73 13.95
C ASN A 22 20.71 -13.82 13.10
N GLY A 23 21.25 -13.47 11.93
CA GLY A 23 21.97 -14.35 11.02
C GLY A 23 21.10 -15.15 10.06
N ASP A 24 19.82 -14.80 9.88
CA ASP A 24 18.90 -15.47 8.96
C ASP A 24 19.00 -14.97 7.50
N GLY A 25 19.81 -13.93 7.25
CA GLY A 25 20.06 -13.35 5.94
C GLY A 25 19.08 -12.25 5.53
N LYS A 26 18.15 -11.84 6.40
CA LYS A 26 17.23 -10.72 6.17
C LYS A 26 17.52 -9.61 7.16
N GLY A 27 17.41 -8.36 6.70
CA GLY A 27 17.46 -7.23 7.60
C GLY A 27 16.17 -7.10 8.43
N ASP A 28 16.32 -6.65 9.67
CA ASP A 28 15.27 -6.63 10.68
C ASP A 28 15.31 -5.35 11.54
N VAL A 29 14.32 -5.17 12.42
CA VAL A 29 14.20 -3.97 13.27
C VAL A 29 15.39 -3.81 14.21
N GLU A 30 15.90 -4.89 14.81
CA GLU A 30 17.08 -4.85 15.68
C GLU A 30 18.35 -4.48 14.89
N GLY A 31 18.43 -4.94 13.64
CA GLY A 31 19.45 -4.54 12.68
C GLY A 31 19.46 -3.03 12.46
N ILE A 32 18.31 -2.41 12.26
CA ILE A 32 18.18 -0.94 12.18
C ILE A 32 18.65 -0.29 13.49
N ARG A 33 18.17 -0.79 14.64
CA ARG A 33 18.52 -0.26 15.98
C ARG A 33 20.03 -0.25 16.20
N SER A 34 20.71 -1.35 15.86
CA SER A 34 22.18 -1.47 15.98
C SER A 34 22.95 -0.43 15.15
N ARG A 35 22.33 0.13 14.11
CA ARG A 35 22.93 1.13 13.22
C ARG A 35 22.53 2.57 13.53
N LEU A 36 21.62 2.82 14.49
CA LEU A 36 21.28 4.19 14.91
C LEU A 36 22.51 5.05 15.29
N PRO A 37 23.53 4.55 16.01
CA PRO A 37 24.74 5.33 16.28
C PRO A 37 25.52 5.73 15.01
N TYR A 38 25.52 4.86 13.99
CA TYR A 38 26.11 5.19 12.68
C TYR A 38 25.29 6.28 11.98
N LEU A 39 23.97 6.11 11.90
CA LEU A 39 23.06 7.06 11.27
C LEU A 39 23.14 8.44 11.94
N LYS A 40 23.26 8.49 13.27
CA LYS A 40 23.48 9.73 13.99
C LYS A 40 24.80 10.41 13.61
N ARG A 41 25.90 9.65 13.48
CA ARG A 41 27.20 10.19 13.05
C ARG A 41 27.19 10.65 11.59
N LEU A 42 26.40 9.98 10.75
CA LEU A 42 26.19 10.39 9.36
C LEU A 42 25.51 11.77 9.28
N GLY A 43 24.79 12.18 10.33
CA GLY A 43 24.21 13.50 10.46
C GLY A 43 22.80 13.62 9.89
N ILE A 44 22.06 12.51 9.81
CA ILE A 44 20.68 12.51 9.32
C ILE A 44 19.72 13.04 10.39
N ASP A 45 18.60 13.62 9.95
CA ASP A 45 17.54 14.13 10.82
C ASP A 45 16.36 13.15 10.93
N ALA A 46 16.17 12.29 9.92
CA ALA A 46 15.08 11.34 9.87
C ALA A 46 15.47 10.04 9.16
N ILE A 47 14.87 8.92 9.58
CA ILE A 47 14.82 7.69 8.80
C ILE A 47 13.44 7.54 8.14
N TRP A 48 13.40 7.06 6.91
CA TRP A 48 12.19 6.56 6.26
C TRP A 48 12.35 5.06 6.05
N ILE A 49 11.52 4.27 6.74
CA ILE A 49 11.54 2.81 6.62
C ILE A 49 10.49 2.40 5.57
N THR A 50 10.91 1.61 4.57
CA THR A 50 10.00 0.98 3.60
C THR A 50 9.02 0.03 4.30
N PRO A 51 7.97 -0.51 3.64
CA PRO A 51 6.97 -1.32 4.32
C PRO A 51 7.58 -2.44 5.17
N TRP A 52 7.23 -2.43 6.46
CA TRP A 52 7.67 -3.38 7.48
C TRP A 52 6.52 -4.23 8.04
N TYR A 53 5.37 -4.15 7.39
CA TYR A 53 4.11 -4.78 7.76
C TYR A 53 4.07 -6.24 7.34
N PRO A 54 3.26 -7.10 8.00
CA PRO A 54 2.96 -8.44 7.49
C PRO A 54 2.61 -8.41 6.01
N SER A 55 3.32 -9.23 5.24
CA SER A 55 3.19 -9.28 3.79
C SER A 55 3.69 -10.62 3.24
N PRO A 56 2.99 -11.21 2.26
CA PRO A 56 3.48 -12.38 1.52
C PRO A 56 4.75 -12.13 0.68
N GLN A 57 5.24 -10.89 0.63
CA GLN A 57 6.46 -10.45 -0.05
C GLN A 57 6.42 -10.59 -1.58
N LYS A 58 5.23 -10.55 -2.19
CA LYS A 58 5.05 -10.56 -3.66
C LYS A 58 5.56 -9.29 -4.33
N ASP A 59 5.49 -8.19 -3.60
CA ASP A 59 6.08 -6.90 -3.95
C ASP A 59 6.91 -6.37 -2.77
N HIS A 60 7.66 -7.28 -2.13
CA HIS A 60 8.62 -6.97 -1.07
C HIS A 60 8.09 -6.05 0.06
N GLY A 61 6.85 -6.29 0.49
CA GLY A 61 6.21 -5.57 1.60
C GLY A 61 5.12 -4.59 1.16
N TYR A 62 5.02 -4.25 -0.13
CA TYR A 62 3.95 -3.38 -0.63
C TYR A 62 2.61 -4.13 -0.80
N ASP A 63 2.62 -5.46 -0.85
CA ASP A 63 1.45 -6.32 -0.67
C ASP A 63 1.16 -6.56 0.82
N VAL A 64 0.57 -5.56 1.50
CA VAL A 64 0.34 -5.58 2.96
C VAL A 64 -0.89 -6.42 3.34
N SER A 65 -0.72 -7.40 4.23
CA SER A 65 -1.82 -8.24 4.75
C SER A 65 -2.36 -7.79 6.11
N ASP A 66 -1.58 -7.03 6.88
CA ASP A 66 -2.03 -6.33 8.10
C ASP A 66 -1.25 -5.02 8.29
N TYR A 67 -1.92 -3.86 8.26
CA TYR A 67 -1.26 -2.56 8.37
C TYR A 67 -0.91 -2.14 9.81
N MET A 68 -1.37 -2.89 10.82
CA MET A 68 -1.26 -2.53 12.24
C MET A 68 -0.43 -3.54 13.03
N ASP A 69 0.45 -4.28 12.35
CA ASP A 69 1.45 -5.15 12.97
C ASP A 69 2.80 -5.04 12.25
N ILE A 70 3.82 -5.77 12.71
CA ILE A 70 5.13 -5.89 12.08
C ILE A 70 5.28 -7.28 11.47
N GLU A 71 5.87 -7.35 10.29
CA GLU A 71 6.20 -8.61 9.62
C GLU A 71 7.04 -9.48 10.58
N PRO A 72 6.60 -10.72 10.87
CA PRO A 72 7.33 -11.62 11.77
C PRO A 72 8.82 -11.81 11.44
N ASP A 73 9.20 -11.78 10.15
CA ASP A 73 10.61 -11.83 9.74
C ASP A 73 11.42 -10.58 10.17
N TYR A 74 10.77 -9.44 10.41
CA TYR A 74 11.43 -8.18 10.80
C TYR A 74 11.40 -7.91 12.30
N GLY A 75 10.50 -8.57 13.05
CA GLY A 75 10.41 -8.44 14.51
C GLY A 75 8.97 -8.30 14.99
N THR A 76 8.78 -7.55 16.08
CA THR A 76 7.47 -7.33 16.69
C THR A 76 7.11 -5.85 16.77
N LEU A 77 5.82 -5.55 17.02
CA LEU A 77 5.39 -4.20 17.39
C LEU A 77 6.20 -3.63 18.56
N LYS A 78 6.62 -4.47 19.51
CA LYS A 78 7.41 -4.00 20.65
C LYS A 78 8.80 -3.55 20.22
N ASP A 79 9.43 -4.26 19.30
CA ASP A 79 10.73 -3.89 18.76
C ASP A 79 10.65 -2.58 17.98
N ALA A 80 9.57 -2.38 17.21
CA ALA A 80 9.30 -1.12 16.51
C ALA A 80 9.15 0.06 17.48
N GLU A 81 8.40 -0.10 18.58
CA GLU A 81 8.27 0.93 19.63
C GLU A 81 9.62 1.29 20.25
N VAL A 82 10.49 0.30 20.48
CA VAL A 82 11.83 0.53 21.03
C VAL A 82 12.71 1.25 20.00
N LEU A 83 12.67 0.87 18.72
CA LEU A 83 13.39 1.56 17.65
C LEU A 83 12.98 3.04 17.58
N ILE A 84 11.67 3.32 17.58
CA ILE A 84 11.16 4.70 17.53
C ILE A 84 11.68 5.51 18.72
N LYS A 85 11.58 4.96 19.93
CA LYS A 85 12.05 5.61 21.15
C LYS A 85 13.56 5.88 21.12
N GLU A 86 14.36 4.92 20.68
CA GLU A 86 15.81 5.05 20.60
C GLU A 86 16.24 6.06 19.52
N ALA A 87 15.58 6.05 18.35
CA ALA A 87 15.80 7.03 17.30
C ALA A 87 15.50 8.45 17.81
N HIS A 88 14.37 8.65 18.47
CA HIS A 88 14.00 9.92 19.09
C HIS A 88 15.00 10.38 20.16
N ALA A 89 15.53 9.47 20.98
CA ALA A 89 16.56 9.79 21.97
C ALA A 89 17.86 10.29 21.33
N MET A 90 18.12 9.91 20.07
CA MET A 90 19.24 10.42 19.26
C MET A 90 18.86 11.66 18.42
N GLY A 91 17.63 12.15 18.55
CA GLY A 91 17.11 13.27 17.76
C GLY A 91 16.85 12.92 16.29
N ILE A 92 16.62 11.65 15.98
CA ILE A 92 16.28 11.15 14.64
C ILE A 92 14.77 10.91 14.59
N ARG A 93 14.09 11.50 13.62
CA ARG A 93 12.66 11.29 13.34
C ARG A 93 12.42 9.98 12.60
N VAL A 94 11.25 9.37 12.75
CA VAL A 94 10.88 8.12 12.09
C VAL A 94 9.68 8.34 11.18
N ILE A 95 9.88 8.12 9.88
CA ILE A 95 8.84 8.07 8.86
C ILE A 95 8.67 6.60 8.46
N VAL A 96 7.43 6.18 8.25
CA VAL A 96 7.12 4.84 7.70
C VAL A 96 6.36 4.97 6.39
N ASP A 97 6.46 3.96 5.53
CA ASP A 97 5.61 3.87 4.35
C ASP A 97 4.14 3.62 4.71
N ILE A 98 3.19 4.15 3.96
CA ILE A 98 1.80 3.70 3.98
C ILE A 98 1.38 3.36 2.55
N VAL A 99 0.69 2.23 2.37
CA VAL A 99 0.31 1.70 1.05
C VAL A 99 -1.22 1.68 0.90
N PRO A 100 -1.86 2.82 0.57
CA PRO A 100 -3.32 2.94 0.64
C PRO A 100 -4.07 2.52 -0.62
N ASN A 101 -3.39 2.32 -1.75
CA ASN A 101 -4.06 2.01 -3.01
C ASN A 101 -4.66 0.59 -3.02
N HIS A 102 -3.89 -0.38 -2.54
CA HIS A 102 -4.18 -1.81 -2.59
C HIS A 102 -3.69 -2.46 -1.29
N SER A 103 -4.22 -3.64 -0.97
CA SER A 103 -3.66 -4.55 0.04
C SER A 103 -3.13 -5.82 -0.61
N SER A 104 -2.57 -6.73 0.17
CA SER A 104 -2.41 -8.13 -0.25
C SER A 104 -3.76 -8.80 -0.49
N ASP A 105 -3.81 -9.78 -1.38
CA ASP A 105 -4.90 -10.74 -1.53
C ASP A 105 -5.08 -11.62 -0.28
N GLN A 106 -4.08 -11.74 0.58
CA GLN A 106 -4.18 -12.43 1.87
C GLN A 106 -4.73 -11.55 2.99
N HIS A 107 -4.95 -10.25 2.73
CA HIS A 107 -5.58 -9.35 3.70
C HIS A 107 -6.98 -9.87 4.08
N VAL A 108 -7.32 -9.79 5.37
CA VAL A 108 -8.57 -10.36 5.91
C VAL A 108 -9.82 -9.86 5.17
N TRP A 109 -9.85 -8.57 4.80
CA TRP A 109 -10.96 -8.02 4.05
C TRP A 109 -11.06 -8.57 2.63
N PHE A 110 -9.95 -8.85 1.94
CA PHE A 110 -10.03 -9.43 0.60
C PHE A 110 -10.53 -10.87 0.66
N GLN A 111 -10.07 -11.64 1.65
CA GLN A 111 -10.56 -12.99 1.91
C GLN A 111 -12.05 -13.01 2.27
N GLU A 112 -12.53 -12.03 3.03
CA GLU A 112 -13.97 -11.81 3.27
C GLU A 112 -14.72 -11.47 1.98
N ALA A 113 -14.18 -10.54 1.18
CA ALA A 113 -14.75 -10.14 -0.11
C ALA A 113 -14.91 -11.35 -1.05
N LEU A 114 -13.88 -12.19 -1.18
CA LEU A 114 -13.91 -13.41 -2.00
C LEU A 114 -14.98 -14.42 -1.57
N ARG A 115 -15.25 -14.53 -0.27
CA ARG A 115 -16.30 -15.42 0.27
C ARG A 115 -17.70 -14.82 0.17
N ALA A 116 -17.81 -13.50 0.12
CA ALA A 116 -19.08 -12.79 0.11
C ALA A 116 -19.68 -12.70 -1.30
N LYS A 117 -21.01 -12.60 -1.37
CA LYS A 117 -21.71 -12.50 -2.66
C LYS A 117 -21.50 -11.12 -3.30
N PRO A 118 -21.61 -11.00 -4.63
CA PRO A 118 -21.71 -9.71 -5.32
C PRO A 118 -22.76 -8.79 -4.66
N GLY A 119 -22.41 -7.51 -4.48
CA GLY A 119 -23.27 -6.49 -3.83
C GLY A 119 -23.28 -6.51 -2.30
N SER A 120 -22.48 -7.36 -1.64
CA SER A 120 -22.28 -7.34 -0.19
C SER A 120 -21.34 -6.21 0.25
N LYS A 121 -21.37 -5.86 1.54
CA LYS A 121 -20.49 -4.84 2.12
C LYS A 121 -19.02 -5.24 2.06
N GLU A 122 -18.74 -6.52 2.32
CA GLU A 122 -17.39 -7.08 2.29
C GLU A 122 -16.80 -7.00 0.88
N ARG A 123 -17.61 -7.34 -0.15
CA ARG A 123 -17.22 -7.24 -1.56
C ARG A 123 -16.94 -5.79 -1.97
N ASP A 124 -17.71 -4.84 -1.44
CA ASP A 124 -17.61 -3.42 -1.79
C ASP A 124 -16.36 -2.70 -1.24
N ARG A 125 -15.58 -3.33 -0.33
CA ARG A 125 -14.30 -2.77 0.14
C ARG A 125 -13.21 -2.77 -0.93
N TYR A 126 -13.39 -3.55 -2.00
CA TYR A 126 -12.46 -3.66 -3.12
C TYR A 126 -13.17 -3.39 -4.44
N MET A 127 -12.39 -3.10 -5.47
CA MET A 127 -12.88 -2.79 -6.80
C MET A 127 -13.31 -4.05 -7.57
N PHE A 128 -14.47 -4.62 -7.22
CA PHE A 128 -15.11 -5.70 -7.97
C PHE A 128 -16.10 -5.18 -9.00
N ARG A 129 -16.08 -5.69 -10.23
CA ARG A 129 -17.00 -5.31 -11.31
C ARG A 129 -17.42 -6.52 -12.13
N ASP A 130 -18.65 -6.47 -12.64
CA ASP A 130 -19.12 -7.44 -13.62
C ASP A 130 -18.33 -7.30 -14.92
N GLY A 131 -18.01 -8.43 -15.55
CA GLY A 131 -17.40 -8.45 -16.87
C GLY A 131 -18.40 -8.11 -17.97
N LYS A 132 -17.88 -7.78 -19.15
CA LYS A 132 -18.63 -7.65 -20.41
C LYS A 132 -18.74 -9.03 -21.09
N GLY A 133 -19.58 -9.12 -22.14
CA GLY A 133 -19.82 -10.37 -22.88
C GLY A 133 -21.03 -11.14 -22.37
N ALA A 134 -21.41 -12.22 -23.07
CA ALA A 134 -22.63 -12.95 -22.77
C ALA A 134 -22.59 -13.66 -21.41
N ASN A 135 -21.38 -14.03 -20.96
CA ASN A 135 -21.12 -14.72 -19.71
C ASN A 135 -20.14 -13.94 -18.81
N GLY A 136 -19.94 -12.63 -19.05
CA GLY A 136 -18.99 -11.80 -18.29
C GLY A 136 -17.51 -12.17 -18.51
N GLU A 137 -17.19 -12.81 -19.63
CA GLU A 137 -15.84 -13.31 -19.97
C GLU A 137 -14.85 -12.24 -20.41
N ILE A 138 -15.32 -11.03 -20.70
CA ILE A 138 -14.49 -9.90 -21.10
C ILE A 138 -14.30 -9.00 -19.86
N PRO A 139 -13.08 -8.54 -19.54
CA PRO A 139 -12.87 -7.61 -18.44
C PRO A 139 -13.70 -6.31 -18.56
N PRO A 140 -13.93 -5.59 -17.44
CA PRO A 140 -14.70 -4.34 -17.44
C PRO A 140 -14.15 -3.28 -18.41
N ASN A 141 -12.84 -3.22 -18.61
CA ASN A 141 -12.16 -2.33 -19.55
C ASN A 141 -10.81 -2.92 -19.99
N ASN A 142 -10.07 -2.18 -20.82
CA ASN A 142 -8.78 -2.57 -21.38
C ASN A 142 -7.56 -2.21 -20.53
N TRP A 143 -7.74 -1.83 -19.26
CA TRP A 143 -6.63 -1.39 -18.41
C TRP A 143 -5.58 -2.50 -18.25
N GLN A 144 -4.32 -2.08 -18.29
CA GLN A 144 -3.16 -2.94 -18.03
C GLN A 144 -2.61 -2.66 -16.64
N ALA A 145 -2.08 -3.70 -15.99
CA ALA A 145 -1.34 -3.55 -14.75
C ALA A 145 0.04 -2.95 -15.03
N VAL A 146 0.58 -2.22 -14.06
CA VAL A 146 1.92 -1.60 -14.13
C VAL A 146 3.00 -2.67 -14.27
N PHE A 147 2.82 -3.84 -13.66
CA PHE A 147 3.75 -4.97 -13.77
C PHE A 147 3.50 -5.86 -15.00
N GLY A 148 2.58 -5.45 -15.88
CA GLY A 148 2.26 -6.11 -17.13
C GLY A 148 1.02 -7.02 -17.08
N GLY A 149 0.39 -7.17 -18.24
CA GLY A 149 -0.86 -7.93 -18.39
C GLY A 149 -2.12 -7.14 -18.01
N PRO A 150 -3.31 -7.75 -18.12
CA PRO A 150 -4.57 -7.09 -17.76
C PRO A 150 -4.61 -6.71 -16.28
N ALA A 151 -5.16 -5.54 -15.96
CA ALA A 151 -5.36 -5.07 -14.58
C ALA A 151 -6.55 -5.72 -13.86
N TRP A 152 -7.18 -6.72 -14.48
CA TRP A 152 -8.39 -7.34 -13.97
C TRP A 152 -8.21 -8.85 -13.92
N GLN A 153 -8.44 -9.42 -12.73
CA GLN A 153 -8.42 -10.85 -12.52
C GLN A 153 -9.84 -11.35 -12.20
N ARG A 154 -10.27 -12.37 -12.93
CA ARG A 154 -11.58 -12.98 -12.71
C ARG A 154 -11.53 -13.91 -11.50
N VAL A 155 -12.54 -13.82 -10.63
CA VAL A 155 -12.70 -14.77 -9.53
C VAL A 155 -13.49 -16.00 -9.97
N THR A 156 -13.23 -17.11 -9.30
CA THR A 156 -14.12 -18.27 -9.31
C THR A 156 -14.93 -18.23 -8.02
N GLU A 157 -16.25 -18.20 -8.13
CA GLU A 157 -17.15 -18.20 -6.98
C GLU A 157 -17.13 -19.54 -6.25
N ALA A 158 -17.70 -19.58 -5.04
CA ALA A 158 -17.76 -20.79 -4.22
C ALA A 158 -18.51 -21.96 -4.89
N ASP A 159 -19.38 -21.69 -5.87
CA ASP A 159 -20.06 -22.72 -6.67
C ASP A 159 -19.24 -23.22 -7.87
N GLY A 160 -17.98 -22.77 -8.00
CA GLY A 160 -17.06 -23.12 -9.07
C GLY A 160 -17.29 -22.36 -10.37
N LYS A 161 -18.27 -21.45 -10.43
CA LYS A 161 -18.54 -20.69 -11.65
C LYS A 161 -17.70 -19.42 -11.73
N PRO A 162 -17.40 -18.95 -12.94
CA PRO A 162 -16.75 -17.66 -13.12
C PRO A 162 -17.62 -16.52 -12.58
N GLY A 163 -17.03 -15.69 -11.72
CA GLY A 163 -17.68 -14.57 -11.04
C GLY A 163 -17.30 -13.21 -11.61
N GLN A 164 -17.29 -12.21 -10.72
CA GLN A 164 -16.85 -10.85 -11.00
C GLN A 164 -15.34 -10.77 -11.26
N TRP A 165 -14.88 -9.62 -11.73
CA TRP A 165 -13.47 -9.27 -11.87
C TRP A 165 -13.08 -8.33 -10.74
N TYR A 166 -11.91 -8.52 -10.13
CA TYR A 166 -11.33 -7.51 -9.25
C TYR A 166 -10.18 -6.78 -9.95
N LEU A 167 -10.07 -5.49 -9.65
CA LEU A 167 -8.98 -4.66 -10.13
C LEU A 167 -7.71 -4.92 -9.32
N HIS A 168 -6.57 -5.01 -10.02
CA HIS A 168 -5.23 -4.93 -9.46
C HIS A 168 -4.36 -4.10 -10.42
N LEU A 169 -3.96 -2.91 -10.00
CA LEU A 169 -3.10 -2.04 -10.83
C LEU A 169 -1.64 -2.48 -10.83
N PHE A 170 -1.25 -3.38 -9.92
CA PHE A 170 0.10 -3.92 -9.78
C PHE A 170 0.08 -5.45 -9.91
N ALA A 171 0.66 -6.21 -8.98
CA ALA A 171 0.59 -7.66 -9.00
C ALA A 171 -0.86 -8.16 -8.83
N VAL A 172 -1.16 -9.36 -9.33
CA VAL A 172 -2.47 -10.00 -9.15
C VAL A 172 -2.80 -10.14 -7.65
N GLU A 173 -1.78 -10.37 -6.83
CA GLU A 173 -1.85 -10.42 -5.37
C GLU A 173 -2.04 -9.05 -4.68
N GLN A 174 -2.19 -7.95 -5.43
CA GLN A 174 -2.40 -6.58 -4.92
C GLN A 174 -3.77 -6.01 -5.33
N PRO A 175 -4.90 -6.55 -4.83
CA PRO A 175 -6.23 -6.04 -5.12
C PRO A 175 -6.43 -4.60 -4.64
N ASP A 176 -6.94 -3.77 -5.53
CA ASP A 176 -7.22 -2.35 -5.27
C ASP A 176 -8.39 -2.14 -4.31
N PHE A 177 -8.18 -1.32 -3.29
CA PHE A 177 -9.26 -0.84 -2.44
C PHE A 177 -10.26 0.01 -3.23
N ASN A 178 -11.52 -0.08 -2.81
CA ASN A 178 -12.56 0.83 -3.27
C ASN A 178 -12.66 2.05 -2.34
N TRP A 179 -12.00 3.14 -2.71
CA TRP A 179 -12.04 4.39 -1.95
C TRP A 179 -13.38 5.15 -2.02
N GLU A 180 -14.38 4.65 -2.77
CA GLU A 180 -15.75 5.15 -2.65
C GLU A 180 -16.44 4.60 -1.39
N ASN A 181 -15.93 3.51 -0.81
CA ASN A 181 -16.49 2.89 0.38
C ASN A 181 -15.99 3.59 1.66
N PRO A 182 -16.88 4.10 2.54
CA PRO A 182 -16.48 4.83 3.75
C PRO A 182 -15.72 3.97 4.77
N GLU A 183 -15.91 2.64 4.81
CA GLU A 183 -15.15 1.76 5.71
C GLU A 183 -13.65 1.77 5.37
N VAL A 184 -13.27 1.95 4.10
CA VAL A 184 -11.87 2.07 3.67
C VAL A 184 -11.26 3.36 4.22
N HIS A 185 -11.99 4.48 4.18
CA HIS A 185 -11.53 5.74 4.78
C HIS A 185 -11.28 5.61 6.27
N GLU A 186 -12.25 5.04 6.99
CA GLU A 186 -12.16 4.84 8.44
C GLU A 186 -11.00 3.91 8.82
N TYR A 187 -10.76 2.86 8.04
CA TYR A 187 -9.65 1.94 8.27
C TYR A 187 -8.30 2.62 8.15
N PHE A 188 -8.07 3.41 7.10
CA PHE A 188 -6.80 4.10 6.94
C PHE A 188 -6.61 5.22 7.95
N GLU A 189 -7.66 5.94 8.37
CA GLU A 189 -7.56 6.86 9.50
C GLU A 189 -7.14 6.16 10.80
N LYS A 190 -7.70 4.97 11.06
CA LYS A 190 -7.31 4.15 12.21
C LYS A 190 -5.86 3.69 12.10
N THR A 191 -5.42 3.25 10.93
CA THR A 191 -4.04 2.84 10.65
C THR A 191 -3.05 3.99 10.85
N LEU A 192 -3.36 5.18 10.34
CA LEU A 192 -2.51 6.37 10.53
C LEU A 192 -2.42 6.72 12.02
N ARG A 193 -3.54 6.76 12.75
CA ARG A 193 -3.56 7.00 14.20
C ARG A 193 -2.76 5.93 14.96
N PHE A 194 -2.90 4.67 14.61
CA PHE A 194 -2.19 3.56 15.25
C PHE A 194 -0.67 3.77 15.26
N TRP A 195 -0.09 4.26 14.16
CA TRP A 195 1.34 4.53 14.05
C TRP A 195 1.74 5.88 14.67
N LEU A 196 0.91 6.92 14.52
CA LEU A 196 1.14 8.21 15.18
C LEU A 196 1.12 8.09 16.71
N ASP A 197 0.18 7.32 17.27
CA ASP A 197 0.08 7.07 18.72
C ASP A 197 1.31 6.33 19.27
N ARG A 198 2.08 5.65 18.40
CA ARG A 198 3.35 4.99 18.72
C ARG A 198 4.58 5.88 18.51
N GLY A 199 4.39 7.10 18.01
CA GLY A 199 5.46 8.09 17.85
C GLY A 199 6.10 8.14 16.46
N VAL A 200 5.50 7.54 15.43
CA VAL A 200 5.89 7.84 14.04
C VAL A 200 5.68 9.33 13.77
N ASP A 201 6.66 9.98 13.15
CA ASP A 201 6.69 11.43 12.91
C ASP A 201 6.08 11.84 11.55
N GLY A 202 5.81 10.88 10.68
CA GLY A 202 5.18 11.11 9.39
C GLY A 202 5.09 9.85 8.54
N PHE A 203 4.49 9.99 7.36
CA PHE A 203 4.29 8.90 6.41
C PHE A 203 4.82 9.28 5.03
N ARG A 204 5.49 8.33 4.35
CA ARG A 204 5.62 8.37 2.89
C ARG A 204 4.43 7.60 2.33
N ILE A 205 3.68 8.22 1.41
CA ILE A 205 2.44 7.65 0.88
C ILE A 205 2.74 7.04 -0.48
N ASP A 206 2.65 5.71 -0.56
CA ASP A 206 2.82 4.97 -1.79
C ASP A 206 1.64 5.18 -2.75
N VAL A 207 1.93 5.27 -4.05
CA VAL A 207 0.93 5.46 -5.13
C VAL A 207 -0.12 6.50 -4.76
N ALA A 208 0.34 7.66 -4.30
CA ALA A 208 -0.52 8.69 -3.73
C ALA A 208 -1.65 9.17 -4.68
N HIS A 209 -1.46 9.00 -5.98
CA HIS A 209 -2.40 9.40 -7.01
C HIS A 209 -3.39 8.30 -7.42
N GLY A 210 -3.34 7.08 -6.87
CA GLY A 210 -4.10 5.91 -7.37
C GLY A 210 -5.38 5.54 -6.64
N MET A 211 -5.67 6.19 -5.51
CA MET A 211 -6.80 5.79 -4.67
C MET A 211 -8.16 5.93 -5.36
N VAL A 212 -8.34 6.95 -6.21
CA VAL A 212 -9.60 7.23 -6.92
C VAL A 212 -9.47 6.93 -8.40
N LYS A 213 -10.48 6.23 -8.93
CA LYS A 213 -10.58 5.81 -10.33
C LYS A 213 -11.65 6.63 -11.04
N ALA A 214 -11.51 6.84 -12.35
CA ALA A 214 -12.43 7.64 -13.13
C ALA A 214 -13.83 7.01 -13.14
N PRO A 215 -14.91 7.80 -12.95
CA PRO A 215 -16.27 7.30 -12.98
C PRO A 215 -16.59 6.55 -14.27
N GLY A 216 -17.27 5.41 -14.15
CA GLY A 216 -17.60 4.55 -15.29
C GLY A 216 -16.45 3.70 -15.83
N LEU A 217 -15.23 3.83 -15.27
CA LEU A 217 -14.06 3.00 -15.59
C LEU A 217 -13.78 2.89 -17.10
N PRO A 218 -13.66 4.02 -17.82
CA PRO A 218 -13.57 4.04 -19.28
C PRO A 218 -12.30 3.33 -19.78
N ASP A 219 -12.37 2.79 -20.99
CA ASP A 219 -11.19 2.26 -21.70
C ASP A 219 -10.15 3.38 -21.95
N VAL A 220 -8.88 3.00 -21.97
CA VAL A 220 -7.77 3.85 -22.44
C VAL A 220 -7.82 3.90 -23.97
N LEU A 221 -7.86 5.10 -24.54
CA LEU A 221 -8.15 5.32 -25.97
C LEU A 221 -6.96 5.04 -26.91
N ASP A 222 -5.72 5.24 -26.45
CA ASP A 222 -4.51 4.98 -27.24
C ASP A 222 -3.81 3.69 -26.79
N LYS A 223 -3.80 2.68 -27.66
CA LYS A 223 -3.26 1.35 -27.37
C LYS A 223 -1.74 1.25 -27.49
N ASP A 224 -1.09 2.17 -28.20
CA ASP A 224 0.34 2.09 -28.51
C ASP A 224 1.23 2.53 -27.33
N ASP A 225 0.67 3.25 -26.35
CA ASP A 225 1.30 3.64 -25.05
C ASP A 225 0.59 2.97 -23.84
N ALA A 226 -0.09 1.83 -24.07
CA ALA A 226 -0.93 1.18 -23.06
C ALA A 226 -0.17 0.53 -21.87
N THR A 227 1.17 0.64 -21.83
CA THR A 227 1.93 0.25 -20.64
C THR A 227 1.84 1.41 -19.66
N PRO A 228 1.14 1.29 -18.53
CA PRO A 228 0.99 2.43 -17.64
C PRO A 228 2.33 2.73 -16.99
N GLU A 229 2.97 3.83 -17.38
CA GLU A 229 4.03 4.41 -16.56
C GLU A 229 3.37 5.19 -15.42
N MET A 230 3.83 4.96 -14.19
CA MET A 230 3.32 5.64 -12.99
C MET A 230 3.50 7.18 -13.05
N LEU A 231 4.32 7.68 -13.97
CA LEU A 231 4.63 9.11 -14.15
C LEU A 231 4.41 9.58 -15.60
N ALA A 232 3.60 8.87 -16.40
CA ALA A 232 3.29 9.29 -17.75
C ALA A 232 2.63 10.68 -17.78
N ALA A 233 2.96 11.49 -18.79
CA ALA A 233 2.30 12.78 -19.02
C ALA A 233 0.82 12.62 -19.44
N GLN A 234 0.44 11.42 -19.90
CA GLN A 234 -0.93 11.11 -20.28
C GLN A 234 -1.80 10.88 -19.04
N ARG A 235 -2.92 11.59 -18.95
CA ARG A 235 -3.90 11.39 -17.89
C ARG A 235 -4.57 10.02 -18.06
N MET A 236 -4.19 9.06 -17.22
CA MET A 236 -4.80 7.73 -17.18
C MET A 236 -6.07 7.74 -16.32
N PRO A 237 -7.10 6.93 -16.65
CA PRO A 237 -8.35 6.91 -15.91
C PRO A 237 -8.25 6.30 -14.50
N PHE A 238 -7.12 5.71 -14.14
CA PHE A 238 -6.86 5.15 -12.82
C PHE A 238 -5.86 5.96 -11.99
N TRP A 239 -5.31 7.06 -12.53
CA TRP A 239 -4.36 7.96 -11.88
C TRP A 239 -4.91 9.37 -11.75
N ASP A 240 -4.53 10.07 -10.68
CA ASP A 240 -4.67 11.51 -10.48
C ASP A 240 -6.09 12.05 -10.77
N GLN A 241 -7.08 11.35 -10.20
CA GLN A 241 -8.48 11.76 -10.25
C GLN A 241 -8.77 12.75 -9.11
N GLU A 242 -9.62 13.75 -9.36
CA GLU A 242 -9.87 14.88 -8.44
C GLU A 242 -10.21 14.45 -7.00
N GLY A 243 -10.91 13.32 -6.83
CA GLY A 243 -11.31 12.82 -5.51
C GLY A 243 -10.14 12.47 -4.58
N VAL A 244 -8.93 12.24 -5.12
CA VAL A 244 -7.72 11.96 -4.32
C VAL A 244 -7.41 13.12 -3.36
N HIS A 245 -7.65 14.36 -3.77
CA HIS A 245 -7.36 15.51 -2.92
C HIS A 245 -8.24 15.58 -1.67
N GLU A 246 -9.48 15.10 -1.73
CA GLU A 246 -10.36 15.08 -0.55
C GLU A 246 -9.89 14.07 0.50
N ILE A 247 -9.36 12.92 0.06
CA ILE A 247 -8.74 11.93 0.95
C ILE A 247 -7.60 12.58 1.74
N TYR A 248 -6.70 13.28 1.04
CA TYR A 248 -5.56 13.93 1.69
C TYR A 248 -5.90 15.10 2.59
N ARG A 249 -6.94 15.87 2.27
CA ARG A 249 -7.42 16.91 3.18
C ARG A 249 -7.94 16.34 4.48
N LYS A 250 -8.50 15.13 4.47
CA LYS A 250 -8.99 14.45 5.68
C LYS A 250 -7.87 13.91 6.56
N TRP A 251 -6.74 13.51 5.97
CA TRP A 251 -5.59 12.98 6.71
C TRP A 251 -4.69 14.05 7.33
N ARG A 252 -4.81 15.31 6.88
CA ARG A 252 -3.99 16.44 7.32
C ARG A 252 -4.58 17.17 8.52
#